data_AF-A0A972D8Z0-F1
#
_entry.id   AF-A0A972D8Z0-F1
#
_cell.length_a   1.000
_cell.length_b   1.000
_cell.length_c   1.000
_cell.angle_alpha   90.00
_cell.angle_beta   90.00
_cell.angle_gamma   90.00
#
_symmetry.space_group_name_H-M   'P 1'
#
loop_
_entity.id
_entity.type
_entity.pdbx_description
1 polymer ?
#
loop_
_entity_poly.entity_id
_entity_poly.type
_entity_poly.pdbx_seq_one_letter_code
_entity_poly.pdbx_strand_id
1 'polypeptide(L)'
;MSVRRPITDRPSVARADRKERERFRAMAVKAGDCPSTADAFAFAYQSLGAQDRLRMARAVARDLRGSGDDPGPALAIFLAVEEEPAIVAELVTMLGRLDEGAARTRARASFFGGSPPSGILLGLPKHGEWVALFIEDAEVPEVSLLRAPTYDELELRAASIVGRAARRVRPDEAADAAAPRLLQHRRARGSLPPGAREFAEIFSV
;
A
#
# COMPACT_ATOMS: atom_id res chain seq x y z
N MET A 1 53.36 19.17 31.27
CA MET A 1 53.03 19.36 29.84
C MET A 1 51.64 18.79 29.62
N SER A 2 50.62 19.63 29.40
CA SER A 2 49.22 19.19 29.29
C SER A 2 48.72 19.45 27.87
N VAL A 3 48.47 18.37 27.14
CA VAL A 3 48.02 18.42 25.74
C VAL A 3 46.54 18.75 25.72
N ARG A 4 46.19 20.00 25.37
CA ARG A 4 44.80 20.38 25.07
C ARG A 4 44.36 19.66 23.79
N ARG A 5 43.37 18.77 23.90
CA ARG A 5 42.66 18.23 22.73
C ARG A 5 41.87 19.35 22.05
N PRO A 6 41.89 19.47 20.72
CA PRO A 6 41.05 20.45 20.04
C PRO A 6 39.59 19.98 20.05
N ILE A 7 38.73 20.79 20.65
CA ILE A 7 37.27 20.64 20.53
C ILE A 7 36.93 20.92 19.06
N THR A 8 36.69 19.85 18.30
CA THR A 8 36.17 19.89 16.93
C THR A 8 34.74 19.36 16.91
N ASP A 9 33.88 19.94 17.74
CA ASP A 9 32.43 19.80 17.57
C ASP A 9 31.90 21.13 17.03
N ARG A 10 32.15 21.38 15.73
CA ARG A 10 31.26 22.27 14.99
C ARG A 10 29.96 21.49 14.78
N PRO A 11 28.79 22.02 15.18
CA PRO A 11 27.53 21.34 14.92
C PRO A 11 27.41 21.15 13.40
N SER A 12 27.41 19.89 12.95
CA SER A 12 27.26 19.60 11.54
C SER A 12 25.82 19.89 11.11
N VAL A 13 25.66 20.50 9.94
CA VAL A 13 24.36 20.76 9.29
C VAL A 13 23.49 19.49 9.24
N ALA A 14 24.12 18.30 9.16
CA ALA A 14 23.44 17.00 9.19
C ALA A 14 22.73 16.68 10.53
N ARG A 15 23.23 17.16 11.68
CA ARG A 15 22.56 16.97 12.99
C ARG A 15 21.38 17.94 13.17
N ALA A 16 21.47 19.15 12.61
CA ALA A 16 20.36 20.11 12.59
C ALA A 16 19.23 19.61 11.68
N ASP A 17 19.57 19.15 10.47
CA ASP A 17 18.64 18.62 9.46
C ASP A 17 17.84 17.42 9.99
N ARG A 18 18.47 16.51 10.75
CA ARG A 18 17.75 15.35 11.32
C ARG A 18 16.67 15.74 12.33
N LYS A 19 16.99 16.64 13.27
CA LYS A 19 16.05 17.06 14.31
C LYS A 19 14.88 17.87 13.72
N GLU A 20 15.17 18.68 12.70
CA GLU A 20 14.16 19.46 11.98
C GLU A 20 13.26 18.56 11.13
N ARG A 21 13.82 17.56 10.44
CA ARG A 21 13.04 16.52 9.74
C ARG A 21 12.17 15.71 10.69
N GLU A 22 12.68 15.31 11.86
CA GLU A 22 11.89 14.58 12.87
C GLU A 22 10.72 15.43 13.39
N ARG A 23 10.92 16.74 13.59
CA ARG A 23 9.85 17.68 13.98
C ARG A 23 8.82 17.87 12.88
N PHE A 24 9.28 18.04 11.64
CA PHE A 24 8.40 18.19 10.48
C PHE A 24 7.57 16.93 10.24
N ARG A 25 8.19 15.75 10.35
CA ARG A 25 7.49 14.45 10.33
C ARG A 25 6.44 14.36 11.43
N ALA A 26 6.81 14.66 12.69
CA ALA A 26 5.88 14.61 13.81
C ALA A 26 4.67 15.54 13.60
N MET A 27 4.89 16.71 13.01
CA MET A 27 3.82 17.63 12.64
C MET A 27 2.92 17.05 11.54
N ALA A 28 3.50 16.46 10.49
CA ALA A 28 2.76 15.84 9.39
C ALA A 28 1.91 14.64 9.86
N VAL A 29 2.43 13.81 10.78
CA VAL A 29 1.66 12.73 11.42
C VAL A 29 0.52 13.31 12.27
N LYS A 30 0.83 14.28 13.14
CA LYS A 30 -0.15 14.89 14.05
C LYS A 30 -1.26 15.63 13.33
N ALA A 31 -1.00 16.16 12.13
CA ALA A 31 -1.99 16.84 11.31
C ALA A 31 -3.21 15.96 10.99
N GLY A 32 -3.03 14.64 10.89
CA GLY A 32 -4.15 13.71 10.67
C GLY A 32 -5.17 13.65 11.82
N ASP A 33 -4.72 13.87 13.06
CA ASP A 33 -5.54 13.67 14.27
C ASP A 33 -5.87 14.98 15.01
N CYS A 34 -5.34 16.12 14.55
CA CYS A 34 -5.46 17.40 15.25
C CYS A 34 -5.87 18.52 14.30
N PRO A 35 -7.14 18.99 14.34
CA PRO A 35 -7.65 20.00 13.40
C PRO A 35 -6.81 21.27 13.32
N SER A 36 -6.40 21.83 14.46
CA SER A 36 -5.56 23.03 14.48
C SER A 36 -4.16 22.81 13.89
N THR A 37 -3.65 21.58 13.93
CA THR A 37 -2.39 21.22 13.26
C THR A 37 -2.63 21.04 11.77
N ALA A 38 -3.75 20.46 11.35
CA ALA A 38 -4.14 20.33 9.95
C ALA A 38 -4.27 21.71 9.27
N ASP A 39 -4.94 22.66 9.93
CA ASP A 39 -5.10 24.03 9.42
C ASP A 39 -3.75 24.74 9.26
N ALA A 40 -2.89 24.66 10.28
CA ALA A 40 -1.55 25.23 10.22
C ALA A 40 -0.69 24.59 9.11
N PHE A 41 -0.86 23.28 8.89
CA PHE A 41 -0.14 22.52 7.87
C PHE A 41 -0.62 22.87 6.46
N ALA A 42 -1.94 23.01 6.27
CA ALA A 42 -2.55 23.49 5.03
C ALA A 42 -2.12 24.93 4.72
N PHE A 43 -2.15 25.82 5.71
CA PHE A 43 -1.73 27.21 5.55
C PHE A 43 -0.24 27.32 5.15
N ALA A 44 0.63 26.56 5.82
CA ALA A 44 2.06 26.53 5.49
C ALA A 44 2.30 26.03 4.07
N TYR A 45 1.55 25.02 3.63
CA TYR A 45 1.59 24.51 2.26
C TYR A 45 1.12 25.54 1.24
N GLN A 46 -0.04 26.17 1.43
CA GLN A 46 -0.59 27.17 0.51
C GLN A 46 0.27 28.42 0.40
N SER A 47 1.04 28.76 1.44
CA SER A 47 1.95 29.91 1.44
C SER A 47 3.15 29.75 0.49
N LEU A 48 3.36 28.56 -0.07
CA LEU A 48 4.45 28.26 -0.99
C LEU A 48 4.04 28.47 -2.44
N GLY A 49 5.03 28.75 -3.30
CA GLY A 49 4.84 28.71 -4.75
C GLY A 49 4.61 27.29 -5.28
N ALA A 50 4.00 27.16 -6.46
CA ALA A 50 3.58 25.89 -7.05
C ALA A 50 4.69 24.80 -7.07
N GLN A 51 5.92 25.16 -7.46
CA GLN A 51 7.03 24.21 -7.47
C GLN A 51 7.41 23.73 -6.06
N ASP A 52 7.37 24.61 -5.07
CA ASP A 52 7.73 24.29 -3.70
C ASP A 52 6.62 23.52 -2.98
N ARG A 53 5.35 23.74 -3.33
CA ARG A 53 4.22 22.90 -2.90
C ARG A 53 4.42 21.45 -3.35
N LEU A 54 4.76 21.23 -4.61
CA LEU A 54 5.01 19.87 -5.10
C LEU A 54 6.24 19.24 -4.44
N ARG A 55 7.32 20.01 -4.21
CA ARG A 55 8.50 19.53 -3.47
C ARG A 55 8.15 19.15 -2.04
N MET A 56 7.34 19.96 -1.34
CA MET A 56 6.88 19.69 0.02
C MET A 56 6.03 18.42 0.06
N ALA A 57 5.04 18.28 -0.83
CA ALA A 57 4.22 17.08 -0.92
C ALA A 57 5.05 15.80 -1.13
N ARG A 58 6.02 15.85 -2.05
CA ARG A 58 6.95 14.73 -2.31
C ARG A 58 7.86 14.43 -1.12
N ALA A 59 8.35 15.46 -0.43
CA ALA A 59 9.17 15.31 0.76
C ALA A 59 8.38 14.66 1.90
N VAL A 60 7.16 15.12 2.18
CA VAL A 60 6.25 14.52 3.17
C VAL A 60 5.98 13.06 2.84
N ALA A 61 5.61 12.75 1.60
CA ALA A 61 5.35 11.38 1.17
C ALA A 61 6.56 10.46 1.36
N ARG A 62 7.75 10.92 0.95
CA ARG A 62 8.99 10.14 1.07
C ARG A 62 9.41 9.94 2.52
N ASP A 63 9.36 10.99 3.33
CA ASP A 63 9.89 10.96 4.70
C ASP A 63 8.99 10.14 5.64
N LEU A 64 7.66 10.22 5.46
CA LEU A 64 6.72 9.36 6.19
C LEU A 64 6.86 7.89 5.78
N ARG A 65 6.90 7.58 4.48
CA ARG A 65 7.13 6.21 3.99
C ARG A 65 8.44 5.62 4.45
N GLY A 66 9.53 6.39 4.31
CA GLY A 66 10.87 5.95 4.72
C GLY A 66 10.98 5.68 6.22
N SER A 67 10.00 6.14 7.00
CA SER A 67 9.93 5.93 8.44
C SER A 67 8.81 4.98 8.89
N GLY A 68 8.06 4.40 7.95
CA GLY A 68 6.98 3.45 8.21
C GLY A 68 5.62 4.07 8.56
N ASP A 69 5.44 5.39 8.46
CA ASP A 69 4.14 6.05 8.69
C ASP A 69 3.32 6.14 7.39
N ASP A 70 2.01 6.28 7.53
CA ASP A 70 1.09 6.54 6.42
C ASP A 70 1.09 8.04 6.03
N PRO A 71 1.50 8.42 4.81
CA PRO A 71 1.38 9.80 4.34
C PRO A 71 -0.03 10.21 3.90
N GLY A 72 -0.99 9.29 3.84
CA GLY A 72 -2.36 9.56 3.38
C GLY A 72 -3.03 10.75 4.04
N PRO A 73 -3.12 10.80 5.39
CA PRO A 73 -3.74 11.93 6.08
C PRO A 73 -3.08 13.28 5.75
N ALA A 74 -1.74 13.32 5.72
CA ALA A 74 -1.00 14.54 5.41
C ALA A 74 -1.19 15.00 3.96
N LEU A 75 -1.18 14.07 2.99
CA LEU A 75 -1.39 14.37 1.58
C LEU A 75 -2.84 14.74 1.28
N ALA A 76 -3.81 14.17 1.99
CA ALA A 76 -5.22 14.53 1.87
C ALA A 76 -5.48 15.99 2.29
N ILE A 77 -4.76 16.48 3.31
CA ILE A 77 -4.80 17.89 3.71
C ILE A 77 -4.30 18.79 2.58
N PHE A 78 -3.20 18.43 1.91
CA PHE A 78 -2.71 19.20 0.76
C PHE A 78 -3.69 19.17 -0.42
N LEU A 79 -4.26 18.00 -0.71
CA LEU A 79 -5.23 17.85 -1.78
C LEU A 79 -6.49 18.70 -1.55
N ALA A 80 -6.96 18.78 -0.30
CA ALA A 80 -8.17 19.53 0.05
C ALA A 80 -8.05 21.04 -0.21
N VAL A 81 -6.83 21.56 -0.29
CA VAL A 81 -6.54 22.99 -0.39
C VAL A 81 -5.79 23.39 -1.66
N GLU A 82 -5.54 22.44 -2.56
CA GLU A 82 -4.82 22.68 -3.81
C GLU A 82 -5.78 23.00 -4.96
N GLU A 83 -5.47 24.08 -5.69
CA GLU A 83 -6.28 24.59 -6.80
C GLU A 83 -5.64 24.29 -8.16
N GLU A 84 -4.32 24.11 -8.22
CA GLU A 84 -3.57 23.85 -9.45
C GLU A 84 -3.83 22.42 -9.96
N PRO A 85 -4.49 22.22 -11.12
CA PRO A 85 -4.88 20.88 -11.58
C PRO A 85 -3.70 19.92 -11.78
N ALA A 86 -2.55 20.44 -12.20
CA ALA A 86 -1.34 19.65 -12.36
C ALA A 86 -0.81 19.11 -11.01
N ILE A 87 -0.91 19.89 -9.94
CA ILE A 87 -0.48 19.47 -8.60
C ILE A 87 -1.51 18.52 -7.99
N VAL A 88 -2.81 18.76 -8.22
CA VAL A 88 -3.89 17.84 -7.84
C VAL A 88 -3.66 16.45 -8.43
N ALA A 89 -3.36 16.34 -9.72
CA ALA A 89 -3.08 15.05 -10.37
C ALA A 89 -1.86 14.33 -9.75
N GLU A 90 -0.81 15.07 -9.41
CA GLU A 90 0.37 14.53 -8.73
C GLU A 90 0.06 14.08 -7.29
N LEU A 91 -0.74 14.84 -6.54
CA LEU A 91 -1.20 14.48 -5.20
C LEU A 91 -2.08 13.23 -5.23
N VAL A 92 -3.02 13.13 -6.17
CA VAL A 92 -3.83 11.93 -6.41
C VAL A 92 -2.94 10.73 -6.77
N THR A 93 -1.89 10.92 -7.57
CA THR A 93 -0.93 9.85 -7.88
C THR A 93 -0.14 9.43 -6.66
N MET A 94 0.32 10.37 -5.83
CA MET A 94 1.03 10.08 -4.57
C MET A 94 0.11 9.38 -3.57
N LEU A 95 -1.17 9.75 -3.50
CA LEU A 95 -2.20 9.07 -2.73
C LEU A 95 -2.51 7.68 -3.30
N GLY A 96 -2.54 7.51 -4.63
CA GLY A 96 -2.70 6.21 -5.28
C GLY A 96 -1.53 5.26 -5.02
N ARG A 97 -0.30 5.80 -4.90
CA ARG A 97 0.88 5.05 -4.41
C ARG A 97 0.83 4.68 -2.93
N LEU A 98 -0.19 5.10 -2.17
CA LEU A 98 -0.46 4.55 -0.84
C LEU A 98 -1.00 3.12 -0.91
N ASP A 99 -1.56 2.70 -2.05
CA ASP A 99 -2.06 1.34 -2.21
C ASP A 99 -0.95 0.30 -2.40
N GLU A 100 0.27 0.69 -2.83
CA GLU A 100 1.38 -0.26 -3.06
C GLU A 100 1.79 -1.04 -1.79
N GLY A 101 1.52 -0.49 -0.59
CA GLY A 101 1.62 -1.17 0.70
C GLY A 101 0.26 -1.47 1.35
N ALA A 102 -0.79 -0.72 1.01
CA ALA A 102 -2.14 -0.96 1.54
C ALA A 102 -2.79 -2.22 0.95
N ALA A 103 -2.46 -2.60 -0.29
CA ALA A 103 -2.98 -3.81 -0.91
C ALA A 103 -2.59 -5.05 -0.12
N ARG A 104 -1.32 -5.18 0.32
CA ARG A 104 -0.89 -6.32 1.17
C ARG A 104 -1.49 -6.29 2.57
N THR A 105 -1.60 -5.11 3.19
CA THR A 105 -2.15 -4.98 4.55
C THR A 105 -3.67 -5.12 4.59
N ARG A 106 -4.37 -4.85 3.48
CA ARG A 106 -5.82 -5.03 3.32
C ARG A 106 -6.20 -6.33 2.62
N ALA A 107 -5.24 -7.00 1.98
CA ALA A 107 -5.46 -8.27 1.33
C ALA A 107 -5.92 -9.31 2.35
N ARG A 108 -6.84 -10.15 1.92
CA ARG A 108 -7.24 -11.35 2.66
C ARG A 108 -6.99 -12.55 1.77
N ALA A 109 -6.61 -13.66 2.40
CA ALA A 109 -6.32 -14.88 1.67
C ALA A 109 -6.85 -16.10 2.40
N SER A 110 -7.27 -17.09 1.61
CA SER A 110 -7.83 -18.33 2.12
C SER A 110 -7.39 -19.50 1.26
N PHE A 111 -7.04 -20.59 1.92
CA PHE A 111 -6.88 -21.89 1.30
C PHE A 111 -8.14 -22.72 1.47
N PHE A 112 -8.40 -23.59 0.50
CA PHE A 112 -9.52 -24.51 0.54
C PHE A 112 -8.99 -25.94 0.48
N GLY A 113 -9.38 -26.78 1.43
CA GLY A 113 -8.91 -28.17 1.50
C GLY A 113 -7.59 -28.36 2.25
N GLY A 114 -6.88 -29.45 1.92
CA GLY A 114 -5.68 -29.90 2.64
C GLY A 114 -4.38 -29.20 2.23
N SER A 115 -3.25 -29.89 2.39
CA SER A 115 -1.94 -29.49 1.88
C SER A 115 -1.47 -30.53 0.85
N PRO A 116 -1.34 -30.18 -0.44
CA PRO A 116 -1.56 -28.86 -1.04
C PRO A 116 -3.05 -28.46 -1.10
N PRO A 117 -3.35 -27.15 -1.16
CA PRO A 117 -4.74 -26.66 -1.15
C PRO A 117 -5.44 -26.95 -2.48
N SER A 118 -6.70 -27.39 -2.43
CA SER A 118 -7.56 -27.59 -3.61
C SER A 118 -8.02 -26.27 -4.25
N GLY A 119 -7.89 -25.16 -3.53
CA GLY A 119 -8.16 -23.82 -4.05
C GLY A 119 -7.43 -22.75 -3.26
N ILE A 120 -7.11 -21.64 -3.91
CA ILE A 120 -6.48 -20.47 -3.31
C ILE A 120 -7.31 -19.24 -3.68
N LEU A 121 -7.69 -18.44 -2.69
CA LEU A 121 -8.37 -17.16 -2.88
C LEU A 121 -7.48 -16.04 -2.34
N LEU A 122 -7.21 -15.05 -3.19
CA LEU A 122 -6.49 -13.82 -2.85
C LEU A 122 -7.43 -12.64 -3.11
N GLY A 123 -7.89 -11.96 -2.07
CA GLY A 123 -8.87 -10.87 -2.17
C GLY A 123 -8.31 -9.50 -1.81
N LEU A 124 -8.77 -8.48 -2.52
CA LEU A 124 -8.49 -7.06 -2.28
C LEU A 124 -9.81 -6.28 -2.17
N PRO A 125 -9.95 -5.35 -1.22
CA PRO A 125 -11.10 -4.45 -1.19
C PRO A 125 -10.99 -3.41 -2.30
N LYS A 126 -12.11 -3.13 -2.98
CA LYS A 126 -12.26 -2.13 -4.06
C LYS A 126 -13.57 -1.39 -3.87
N HIS A 127 -13.53 -0.08 -3.65
CA HIS A 127 -14.70 0.84 -3.62
C HIS A 127 -16.08 0.19 -3.37
N GLY A 128 -16.32 -0.29 -2.14
CA GLY A 128 -17.62 -0.85 -1.74
C GLY A 128 -17.85 -2.33 -2.06
N GLU A 129 -16.88 -3.01 -2.66
CA GLU A 129 -16.87 -4.45 -2.90
C GLU A 129 -15.50 -5.08 -2.62
N TRP A 130 -15.43 -6.40 -2.73
CA TRP A 130 -14.21 -7.19 -2.73
C TRP A 130 -14.06 -7.85 -4.09
N VAL A 131 -12.83 -7.83 -4.60
CA VAL A 131 -12.42 -8.55 -5.81
C VAL A 131 -11.38 -9.57 -5.39
N ALA A 132 -11.51 -10.81 -5.85
CA ALA A 132 -10.53 -11.85 -5.56
C ALA A 132 -10.08 -12.62 -6.80
N LEU A 133 -8.78 -12.90 -6.83
CA LEU A 133 -8.19 -13.89 -7.70
C LEU A 133 -8.39 -15.27 -7.07
N PHE A 134 -9.16 -16.11 -7.75
CA PHE A 134 -9.43 -17.48 -7.33
C PHE A 134 -8.70 -18.45 -8.25
N ILE A 135 -7.96 -19.38 -7.65
CA ILE A 135 -7.13 -20.37 -8.33
C ILE A 135 -7.57 -21.75 -7.85
N GLU A 136 -8.19 -22.50 -8.75
CA GLU A 136 -8.64 -23.88 -8.50
C GLU A 136 -7.51 -24.87 -8.84
N ASP A 137 -7.32 -25.85 -7.98
CA ASP A 137 -6.34 -26.92 -8.21
C ASP A 137 -6.92 -27.95 -9.18
N ALA A 138 -6.28 -28.07 -10.34
CA ALA A 138 -6.61 -29.02 -11.39
C ALA A 138 -5.32 -29.38 -12.13
N GLU A 139 -5.38 -30.37 -13.04
CA GLU A 139 -4.22 -30.76 -13.87
C GLU A 139 -3.61 -29.54 -14.62
N VAL A 140 -4.48 -28.65 -15.10
CA VAL A 140 -4.14 -27.28 -15.47
C VAL A 140 -4.92 -26.36 -14.51
N PRO A 141 -4.25 -25.59 -13.63
CA PRO A 141 -4.94 -24.72 -12.70
C PRO A 141 -5.87 -23.75 -13.41
N GLU A 142 -7.10 -23.65 -12.95
CA GLU A 142 -8.07 -22.68 -13.47
C GLU A 142 -8.01 -21.40 -12.64
N VAL A 143 -8.03 -20.25 -13.31
CA VAL A 143 -7.86 -18.95 -12.69
C VAL A 143 -9.04 -18.07 -13.06
N SER A 144 -9.71 -17.51 -12.06
CA SER A 144 -10.90 -16.68 -12.25
C SER A 144 -10.88 -15.47 -11.32
N LEU A 145 -11.71 -14.47 -11.64
CA LEU A 145 -11.97 -13.35 -10.75
C LEU A 145 -13.37 -13.47 -10.17
N LEU A 146 -13.45 -13.33 -8.86
CA LEU A 146 -14.69 -13.31 -8.11
C LEU A 146 -14.93 -11.90 -7.55
N ARG A 147 -16.19 -11.48 -7.50
CA ARG A 147 -16.60 -10.20 -6.91
C ARG A 147 -17.77 -10.39 -5.96
N ALA A 148 -17.72 -9.76 -4.80
CA ALA A 148 -18.82 -9.76 -3.84
C ALA A 148 -18.72 -8.54 -2.90
N PRO A 149 -19.83 -8.10 -2.29
CA PRO A 149 -19.83 -7.04 -1.27
C PRO A 149 -18.86 -7.29 -0.11
N THR A 150 -18.65 -8.55 0.28
CA THR A 150 -17.79 -8.93 1.40
C THR A 150 -16.82 -10.05 1.03
N TYR A 151 -15.68 -10.12 1.74
CA TYR A 151 -14.72 -11.21 1.57
C TYR A 151 -15.32 -12.58 1.96
N ASP A 152 -16.15 -12.62 3.00
CA ASP A 152 -16.76 -13.87 3.48
C ASP A 152 -17.71 -14.47 2.43
N GLU A 153 -18.39 -13.63 1.64
CA GLU A 153 -19.17 -14.08 0.48
C GLU A 153 -18.29 -14.66 -0.64
N LEU A 154 -17.08 -14.11 -0.84
CA LEU A 154 -16.10 -14.69 -1.77
C LEU A 154 -15.63 -16.06 -1.27
N GLU A 155 -15.37 -16.20 0.04
CA GLU A 155 -15.01 -17.48 0.66
C GLU A 155 -16.13 -18.51 0.47
N LEU A 156 -17.39 -18.14 0.69
CA LEU A 156 -18.53 -19.02 0.51
C LEU A 156 -18.70 -19.48 -0.95
N ARG A 157 -18.54 -18.56 -1.91
CA ARG A 157 -18.59 -18.90 -3.33
C ARG A 157 -17.46 -19.84 -3.73
N ALA A 158 -16.21 -19.52 -3.34
CA ALA A 158 -15.06 -20.38 -3.62
C ALA A 158 -15.20 -21.76 -2.95
N ALA A 159 -15.67 -21.82 -1.70
CA ALA A 159 -15.94 -23.07 -0.99
C ALA A 159 -17.00 -23.93 -1.70
N SER A 160 -18.03 -23.29 -2.27
CA SER A 160 -19.06 -23.97 -3.07
C SER A 160 -18.51 -24.53 -4.38
N ILE A 161 -17.52 -23.89 -5.00
CA ILE A 161 -16.90 -24.37 -6.25
C ILE A 161 -16.06 -25.62 -5.96
N VAL A 162 -15.18 -25.57 -4.97
CA VAL A 162 -14.26 -26.68 -4.66
C VAL A 162 -14.84 -27.75 -3.73
N GLY A 163 -15.99 -27.49 -3.11
CA GLY A 163 -16.60 -28.38 -2.11
C GLY A 163 -15.77 -28.57 -0.84
N ARG A 164 -14.94 -27.58 -0.46
CA ARG A 164 -14.05 -27.63 0.71
C ARG A 164 -14.20 -26.38 1.57
N ALA A 165 -14.00 -26.55 2.87
CA ALA A 165 -14.01 -25.43 3.82
C ALA A 165 -12.79 -24.51 3.62
N ALA A 166 -13.00 -23.22 3.86
CA ALA A 166 -11.96 -22.20 3.84
C ALA A 166 -11.12 -22.24 5.13
N ARG A 167 -9.81 -22.08 4.99
CA ARG A 167 -8.85 -21.79 6.06
C ARG A 167 -8.17 -20.47 5.73
N ARG A 168 -8.40 -19.46 6.56
CA ARG A 168 -7.72 -18.16 6.42
C ARG A 168 -6.21 -18.33 6.63
N VAL A 169 -5.45 -17.69 5.75
CA VAL A 169 -3.99 -17.70 5.74
C VAL A 169 -3.48 -16.30 5.52
N ARG A 170 -2.19 -16.10 5.73
CA ARG A 170 -1.58 -14.81 5.43
C ARG A 170 -1.48 -14.63 3.90
N PRO A 171 -1.64 -13.40 3.38
CA PRO A 171 -1.57 -13.15 1.94
C PRO A 171 -0.25 -13.54 1.27
N ASP A 172 0.88 -13.42 1.98
CA ASP A 172 2.21 -13.85 1.53
C ASP A 172 2.27 -15.37 1.34
N GLU A 173 1.81 -16.14 2.32
CA GLU A 173 1.73 -17.61 2.25
C GLU A 173 0.87 -18.07 1.05
N ALA A 174 -0.25 -17.38 0.83
CA ALA A 174 -1.12 -17.69 -0.30
C ALA A 174 -0.53 -17.26 -1.66
N ALA A 175 0.17 -16.14 -1.71
CA ALA A 175 0.87 -15.68 -2.92
C ALA A 175 1.99 -16.65 -3.31
N ASP A 176 2.77 -17.12 -2.35
CA ASP A 176 3.83 -18.12 -2.57
C ASP A 176 3.26 -19.43 -3.13
N ALA A 177 2.12 -19.90 -2.59
CA ALA A 177 1.42 -21.07 -3.10
C ALA A 177 0.75 -20.85 -4.47
N ALA A 178 0.29 -19.63 -4.74
CA ALA A 178 -0.40 -19.27 -5.98
C ALA A 178 0.57 -19.06 -7.16
N ALA A 179 1.76 -18.52 -6.92
CA ALA A 179 2.74 -18.19 -7.95
C ALA A 179 3.04 -19.34 -8.95
N PRO A 180 3.37 -20.57 -8.50
CA PRO A 180 3.62 -21.68 -9.43
C PRO A 180 2.37 -22.05 -10.25
N ARG A 181 1.17 -22.00 -9.66
CA ARG A 181 -0.09 -22.32 -10.34
C ARG A 181 -0.47 -21.29 -11.40
N LEU A 182 -0.26 -20.01 -11.10
CA LEU A 182 -0.46 -18.92 -12.05
C LEU A 182 0.50 -19.02 -13.24
N LEU A 183 1.76 -19.40 -12.99
CA LEU A 183 2.73 -19.67 -14.05
C LEU A 183 2.32 -20.86 -14.93
N GLN A 184 1.82 -21.94 -14.33
CA GLN A 184 1.31 -23.11 -15.05
C GLN A 184 0.10 -22.75 -15.91
N HIS A 185 -0.89 -22.05 -15.34
CA HIS A 185 -2.05 -21.55 -16.09
C HIS A 185 -1.60 -20.68 -17.28
N ARG A 186 -0.71 -19.71 -17.05
CA ARG A 186 -0.23 -18.81 -18.11
C ARG A 186 0.50 -19.57 -19.22
N ARG A 187 1.27 -20.61 -18.89
CA ARG A 187 1.94 -21.47 -19.89
C ARG A 187 0.93 -22.26 -20.72
N ALA A 188 -0.14 -22.75 -20.11
CA ALA A 188 -1.15 -23.57 -20.79
C ALA A 188 -2.17 -22.73 -21.60
N ARG A 189 -2.58 -21.57 -21.08
CA ARG A 189 -3.64 -20.72 -21.64
C ARG A 189 -3.14 -19.45 -22.33
N GLY A 190 -1.84 -19.17 -22.28
CA GLY A 190 -1.19 -18.01 -22.91
C GLY A 190 -1.29 -16.69 -22.13
N SER A 191 -2.37 -16.48 -21.37
CA SER A 191 -2.58 -15.27 -20.58
C SER A 191 -3.34 -15.53 -19.28
N LEU A 192 -3.22 -14.62 -18.31
CA LEU A 192 -4.08 -14.58 -17.13
C LEU A 192 -5.39 -13.83 -17.45
N PRO A 193 -6.47 -14.05 -16.67
CA PRO A 193 -7.73 -13.31 -16.85
C PRO A 193 -7.54 -11.79 -16.78
N PRO A 194 -8.33 -11.01 -17.55
CA PRO A 194 -8.35 -9.55 -17.43
C PRO A 194 -8.62 -9.14 -15.99
N GLY A 195 -7.80 -8.24 -15.42
CA GLY A 195 -7.89 -7.82 -14.02
C GLY A 195 -6.98 -8.58 -13.05
N ALA A 196 -6.39 -9.71 -13.43
CA ALA A 196 -5.42 -10.42 -12.58
C ALA A 196 -4.17 -9.59 -12.25
N ARG A 197 -3.83 -8.60 -13.10
CA ARG A 197 -2.73 -7.65 -12.87
C ARG A 197 -2.93 -6.80 -11.61
N GLU A 198 -4.16 -6.61 -11.15
CA GLU A 198 -4.48 -5.85 -9.94
C GLU A 198 -3.92 -6.51 -8.67
N PHE A 199 -3.58 -7.81 -8.74
CA PHE A 199 -3.04 -8.58 -7.63
C PHE A 199 -1.50 -8.63 -7.63
N ALA A 200 -0.83 -8.05 -8.64
CA ALA A 200 0.63 -8.16 -8.81
C ALA A 200 1.43 -7.67 -7.59
N GLU A 201 0.89 -6.67 -6.87
CA GLU A 201 1.52 -6.10 -5.68
C GLU A 201 1.60 -7.08 -4.50
N ILE A 202 0.71 -8.08 -4.44
CA ILE A 202 0.74 -9.13 -3.42
C ILE A 202 1.95 -10.07 -3.65
N PHE A 203 2.40 -10.21 -4.90
CA PHE A 203 3.49 -11.11 -5.30
C PHE A 203 4.88 -10.45 -5.36
N SER A 204 4.97 -9.13 -5.18
CA SER A 204 6.24 -8.41 -5.30
C SER A 204 7.03 -8.56 -4.00
N VAL A 205 8.19 -9.22 -4.02
CA VAL A 205 9.06 -9.34 -2.84
C VAL A 205 9.96 -8.12 -2.73
#